data_AF-A0A3D3SYS5-F1
#
_entry.id   AF-A0A3D3SYS5-F1
#
_cell.length_a   1.000
_cell.length_b   1.000
_cell.length_c   1.000
_cell.angle_alpha   90.00
_cell.angle_beta   90.00
_cell.angle_gamma   90.00
#
_symmetry.space_group_name_H-M   'P 1'
#
loop_
_entity.id
_entity.type
_entity.pdbx_description
1 polymer ?
#
loop_
_entity_poly.entity_id
_entity_poly.type
_entity_poly.pdbx_seq_one_letter_code
_entity_poly.pdbx_strand_id
1 'polypeptide(L)' 'MLNAFLKPRIIEVEPLSQNSAKIVMEPFERGFGHTLGNALRRILL' A
#
# COMPACT_ATOMS: atom_id res chain seq x y z
N MET A 1 -20.90 -15.06 -7.24
CA MET A 1 -20.88 -14.02 -6.19
C MET A 1 -19.65 -13.15 -6.41
N LEU A 2 -19.82 -11.84 -6.58
CA LEU A 2 -18.70 -10.90 -6.68
C LEU A 2 -18.12 -10.68 -5.28
N ASN A 3 -16.96 -11.26 -4.99
CA ASN A 3 -16.20 -10.91 -3.79
C ASN A 3 -15.68 -9.49 -3.99
N ALA A 4 -16.26 -8.53 -3.26
CA ALA A 4 -15.81 -7.15 -3.29
C ALA A 4 -14.39 -7.08 -2.71
N PHE A 5 -13.45 -6.53 -3.49
CA PHE A 5 -12.08 -6.28 -3.05
C PHE A 5 -12.06 -5.59 -1.68
N LEU A 6 -11.24 -6.08 -0.76
CA LEU A 6 -10.94 -5.35 0.48
C LEU A 6 -10.32 -4.00 0.09
N LYS A 7 -11.09 -2.92 0.25
CA LYS A 7 -10.54 -1.56 0.18
C LYS A 7 -9.67 -1.36 1.43
N PRO A 8 -8.41 -0.89 1.29
CA PRO A 8 -7.56 -0.60 2.45
C PRO A 8 -8.29 0.40 3.35
N ARG A 9 -8.49 0.04 4.62
CA ARG A 9 -9.23 0.87 5.59
C ARG A 9 -8.29 1.71 6.44
N ILE A 10 -7.02 1.30 6.51
CA ILE A 10 -6.00 1.93 7.34
C ILE A 10 -4.82 2.26 6.44
N ILE A 11 -4.42 3.54 6.47
CA ILE A 11 -3.19 4.05 5.86
C ILE A 11 -2.43 4.76 6.99
N GLU A 12 -1.33 4.16 7.41
CA GLU A 12 -0.41 4.76 8.38
C GLU A 12 0.78 5.33 7.64
N VAL A 13 1.15 6.55 8.00
CA VAL A 13 2.34 7.23 7.46
C VAL A 13 3.22 7.63 8.63
N GLU A 14 4.40 7.04 8.67
CA GLU A 14 5.44 7.28 9.66
C GLU A 14 6.57 8.09 8.98
N PRO A 15 6.68 9.41 9.22
CA PRO A 15 7.80 10.20 8.71
C PRO A 15 9.11 9.75 9.38
N LEU A 16 10.14 9.46 8.59
CA LEU A 16 11.45 8.99 9.08
C LEU A 16 12.52 10.09 9.01
N SER A 17 12.44 10.97 8.01
CA SER A 17 13.30 12.15 7.87
C SER A 17 12.62 13.20 6.98
N GLN A 18 13.28 14.32 6.70
CA GLN A 18 12.77 15.36 5.80
C GLN A 18 12.38 14.81 4.41
N ASN A 19 13.05 13.76 3.94
CA ASN A 19 12.86 13.21 2.59
C ASN A 19 12.56 11.70 2.59
N SER A 20 12.15 11.13 3.73
CA SER A 20 11.79 9.71 3.82
C SER A 20 10.63 9.48 4.77
N ALA A 21 9.77 8.53 4.39
CA ALA A 21 8.65 8.08 5.21
C ALA A 21 8.42 6.57 4.99
N LYS A 22 7.89 5.91 6.01
CA LYS A 22 7.38 4.54 5.95
C LYS A 22 5.86 4.58 5.88
N ILE A 23 5.29 3.84 4.95
CA ILE A 23 3.84 3.78 4.72
C ILE A 23 3.38 2.34 4.94
N VAL A 24 2.35 2.15 5.75
CA VAL A 24 1.70 0.86 5.98
C VAL A 24 0.24 0.97 5.55
N MET A 25 -0.21 0.01 4.72
CA MET A 25 -1.58 -0.02 4.21
C MET A 25 -2.17 -1.41 4.40
N GLU A 26 -3.30 -1.51 5.09
CA GLU A 26 -3.94 -2.79 5.40
C GLU A 26 -5.45 -2.67 5.68
N PRO A 27 -6.21 -3.77 5.61
CA PRO A 27 -5.82 -5.08 5.06
C PRO A 27 -5.90 -5.11 3.52
N PHE A 28 -5.02 -5.90 2.90
CA PHE A 28 -5.12 -6.23 1.48
C PHE A 28 -5.59 -7.66 1.28
N GLU A 29 -6.25 -7.90 0.14
CA GLU A 29 -6.39 -9.27 -0.34
C GLU A 29 -5.02 -9.90 -0.58
N ARG A 30 -4.95 -11.22 -0.36
CA ARG A 30 -3.73 -12.00 -0.59
C ARG A 30 -3.20 -11.73 -2.00
N GLY A 31 -1.94 -11.32 -2.09
CA GLY A 31 -1.26 -11.03 -3.35
C GLY A 31 -1.42 -9.59 -3.86
N PHE A 32 -2.46 -8.85 -3.47
CA PHE A 32 -2.69 -7.49 -3.98
C PHE A 32 -1.61 -6.49 -3.52
N GLY A 33 -1.06 -6.69 -2.31
CA GLY A 33 0.05 -5.88 -1.79
C GLY A 33 1.29 -5.90 -2.71
N HIS A 34 1.57 -7.02 -3.38
CA HIS A 34 2.66 -7.10 -4.36
C HIS A 34 2.36 -6.27 -5.61
N THR A 35 1.14 -6.36 -6.14
CA THR A 35 0.71 -5.57 -7.31
C THR A 35 0.84 -4.08 -7.04
N LEU A 36 0.31 -3.62 -5.90
CA LEU A 36 0.37 -2.20 -5.53
C LEU A 36 1.80 -1.75 -5.26
N GLY A 37 2.58 -2.52 -4.49
CA GLY A 37 3.97 -2.20 -4.18
C GLY A 37 4.85 -2.10 -5.42
N ASN A 38 4.68 -3.02 -6.38
CA ASN A 38 5.40 -2.97 -7.65
C ASN A 38 5.01 -1.75 -8.49
N ALA A 39 3.72 -1.38 -8.53
CA ALA A 39 3.27 -0.19 -9.25
C ALA A 39 3.86 1.09 -8.64
N LEU A 40 3.78 1.24 -7.31
CA LEU A 40 4.34 2.40 -6.61
C LEU A 40 5.85 2.51 -6.81
N ARG A 41 6.59 1.40 -6.70
CA ARG A 41 8.03 1.37 -6.97
C ARG A 41 8.37 1.88 -8.36
N ARG A 42 7.55 1.60 -9.38
CA ARG A 42 7.78 2.04 -10.77
C ARG A 42 7.40 3.49 -11.05
N ILE A 43 6.54 4.08 -10.23
CA ILE A 43 6.10 5.49 -10.39
C ILE A 43 7.04 6.43 -9.62
N LEU A 44 7.56 5.97 -8.48
CA LEU A 44 8.43 6.76 -7.62
C LEU A 44 9.91 6.73 -8.03
N LEU A 45 10.29 5.87 -8.98
CA LEU A 45 11.64 5.75 -9.56
C LEU A 45 11.60 6.10 -11.04
#